data_AF-A0A5J4RBJ0-F1
#
_entry.id   AF-A0A5J4RBJ0-F1
#
_cell.length_a   1.000
_cell.length_b   1.000
_cell.length_c   1.000
_cell.angle_alpha   90.00
_cell.angle_beta   90.00
_cell.angle_gamma   90.00
#
_symmetry.space_group_name_H-M   'P 1'
#
loop_
_entity.id
_entity.type
_entity.pdbx_description
1 polymer ?
#
loop_
_entity_poly.entity_id
_entity_poly.type
_entity_poly.pdbx_seq_one_letter_code
_entity_poly.pdbx_strand_id
1 'polypeptide(L)' 'MKAIHSVNLIHRDIKTDNILMQCKDPKMGVLLKISDFGLTKQVQKDDLAKSSVGTPLYMAPELMIKGKG' A
#
# COMPACT_ATOMS: atom_id res chain seq x y z
N MET A 1 -1.01 -7.09 -5.45
CA MET A 1 -0.15 -5.99 -5.97
C MET A 1 0.00 -5.96 -7.48
N LYS A 2 0.17 -7.08 -8.21
CA LYS A 2 0.33 -7.06 -9.68
C LYS A 2 -0.71 -6.20 -10.42
N ALA A 3 -1.99 -6.27 -10.05
CA ALA A 3 -3.06 -5.47 -10.65
C ALA A 3 -2.92 -3.95 -10.40
N ILE A 4 -2.44 -3.54 -9.23
CA ILE A 4 -2.19 -2.12 -8.91
C ILE A 4 -0.95 -1.63 -9.66
N HIS A 5 0.11 -2.45 -9.67
CA HIS A 5 1.37 -2.10 -10.33
C HIS A 5 1.28 -2.13 -11.85
N SER A 6 0.41 -2.96 -12.46
CA SER A 6 0.25 -3.03 -13.92
C SER A 6 -0.35 -1.75 -14.51
N VAL A 7 -0.98 -0.92 -13.69
CA VAL A 7 -1.49 0.41 -14.08
C VAL A 7 -0.64 1.55 -13.51
N ASN A 8 0.60 1.24 -13.10
CA ASN A 8 1.57 2.20 -12.58
C ASN A 8 1.08 2.98 -11.33
N LEU A 9 0.30 2.32 -10.48
CA LEU A 9 -0.13 2.86 -9.19
C LEU A 9 0.71 2.25 -8.05
N ILE A 10 0.90 3.03 -6.99
CA ILE A 10 1.43 2.57 -5.70
C ILE A 10 0.47 3.00 -4.59
N HIS A 11 0.16 2.09 -3.66
CA HIS A 11 -0.84 2.32 -2.62
C HIS A 11 -0.36 3.23 -1.48
N ARG A 12 0.93 3.14 -1.13
CA ARG A 12 1.61 3.93 -0.07
C ARG A 12 1.09 3.81 1.37
N ASP A 13 0.11 2.96 1.64
CA ASP A 13 -0.39 2.70 3.02
C ASP A 13 -0.91 1.26 3.17
N ILE A 14 -0.08 0.28 2.80
CA ILE A 14 -0.41 -1.13 3.01
C ILE A 14 -0.13 -1.49 4.47
N LYS A 15 -1.19 -1.79 5.20
CA LYS A 15 -1.19 -2.19 6.62
C LYS A 15 -2.35 -3.13 6.89
N THR A 16 -2.34 -3.81 8.03
CA THR A 16 -3.40 -4.74 8.44
C THR A 16 -4.79 -4.13 8.43
N ASP A 17 -4.90 -2.86 8.84
CA ASP A 17 -6.15 -2.09 8.90
C ASP A 17 -6.77 -1.87 7.50
N ASN A 18 -5.93 -1.87 6.46
CA ASN A 18 -6.32 -1.68 5.06
C ASN A 18 -6.46 -3.02 4.29
N ILE A 19 -6.43 -4.16 5.00
CA ILE A 19 -6.73 -5.48 4.43
C ILE A 19 -8.08 -5.95 4.98
N LEU A 20 -9.11 -5.82 4.16
CA LEU A 20 -10.45 -6.29 4.49
C LEU A 20 -10.56 -7.80 4.27
N MET A 21 -11.29 -8.45 5.15
CA MET A 21 -11.56 -9.90 5.10
C MET A 21 -13.03 -10.14 4.77
N GLN A 22 -13.28 -11.04 3.83
CA GLN A 22 -14.62 -11.55 3.55
C GLN A 22 -14.62 -13.08 3.67
N CYS A 23 -15.33 -13.58 4.68
CA CYS A 23 -15.61 -15.01 4.86
C CYS A 23 -17.11 -15.23 4.70
N LYS A 24 -17.53 -15.82 3.58
CA LYS A 24 -18.94 -16.14 3.33
C LYS A 24 -19.31 -17.53 3.85
N ASP A 25 -18.38 -18.47 3.76
CA ASP A 25 -18.51 -19.84 4.26
C ASP A 25 -17.13 -20.26 4.82
N PRO A 26 -17.05 -20.74 6.07
CA PRO A 26 -15.81 -21.23 6.67
C PRO A 26 -15.08 -22.31 5.85
N LYS A 27 -15.80 -23.07 5.02
CA LYS A 27 -15.23 -24.13 4.16
C LYS A 27 -14.61 -23.59 2.87
N MET A 28 -14.96 -22.37 2.47
CA MET A 28 -14.53 -21.74 1.21
C MET A 28 -13.26 -20.89 1.37
N GLY A 29 -12.72 -20.80 2.58
CA GLY A 29 -11.58 -19.94 2.91
C GLY A 29 -11.96 -18.46 3.00
N VAL A 30 -10.95 -17.61 3.21
CA VAL A 30 -11.12 -16.17 3.38
C VAL A 30 -10.65 -15.42 2.14
N LEU A 31 -11.50 -14.55 1.61
CA LEU A 31 -11.12 -13.60 0.56
C LEU A 31 -10.58 -12.32 1.19
N LEU A 32 -9.34 -11.96 0.84
CA LEU A 32 -8.72 -10.70 1.26
C LEU A 32 -8.88 -9.63 0.16
N LYS A 33 -9.18 -8.39 0.57
CA LYS A 33 -9.28 -7.23 -0.32
C LYS A 33 -8.48 -6.08 0.26
N ILE A 34 -7.75 -5.38 -0.60
CA ILE A 34 -7.03 -4.14 -0.22
C ILE A 34 -8.02 -2.98 -0.30
N SER A 35 -8.00 -2.11 0.72
CA SER A 35 -8.84 -0.92 0.81
C SER A 35 -8.03 0.34 1.10
N ASP A 36 -8.71 1.49 1.08
CA ASP A 36 -8.17 2.81 1.39
C ASP A 36 -7.07 3.30 0.43
N PHE A 37 -7.51 3.72 -0.75
CA PHE A 37 -6.64 4.29 -1.79
C PHE A 37 -6.39 5.80 -1.60
N GLY A 38 -6.73 6.39 -0.44
CA GLY A 38 -6.60 7.83 -0.20
C GLY A 38 -5.18 8.37 -0.35
N LEU A 39 -4.18 7.50 -0.13
CA LEU A 39 -2.76 7.83 -0.33
C LEU A 39 -2.18 7.23 -1.63
N THR A 40 -2.98 6.64 -2.50
CA THR A 40 -2.48 6.06 -3.75
C THR A 40 -1.92 7.13 -4.68
N LYS A 41 -0.82 6.81 -5.39
CA LYS A 41 -0.20 7.71 -6.35
C LYS A 41 0.14 6.98 -7.64
N GLN A 42 -0.06 7.64 -8.78
CA GLN A 42 0.47 7.20 -10.06
C GLN A 42 1.94 7.58 -10.18
N VAL A 43 2.78 6.64 -10.60
CA VAL A 43 4.23 6.82 -10.72
C VAL A 43 4.67 6.47 -12.13
N GLN A 44 5.58 7.26 -12.70
CA GLN A 44 6.25 6.87 -13.94
C GLN A 44 7.49 6.02 -13.64
N LYS A 45 8.08 5.42 -14.66
CA LYS A 45 9.16 4.41 -14.54
C LYS A 45 10.39 4.91 -13.75
N ASP A 46 10.62 6.22 -13.74
CA ASP A 46 11.75 6.87 -13.05
C ASP A 46 11.31 7.74 -11.86
N ASP A 47 10.04 7.67 -11.47
CA ASP A 47 9.44 8.57 -10.49
C ASP A 47 9.59 7.99 -9.08
N LEU A 48 10.44 8.61 -8.26
CA LEU A 48 10.60 8.23 -6.86
C LEU A 48 9.54 8.95 -6.01
N ALA A 49 8.64 8.20 -5.40
CA ALA A 49 7.69 8.73 -4.42
C ALA A 49 8.43 9.12 -3.13
N LYS A 50 8.91 10.37 -3.06
CA LYS A 50 9.75 10.88 -1.96
C LYS A 50 8.99 11.45 -0.75
N SER A 51 7.66 11.49 -0.82
CA SER A 51 6.83 12.02 0.26
C SER A 51 6.67 10.99 1.39
N SER A 52 6.99 11.37 2.62
CA SER A 52 6.76 10.55 3.82
C SER A 52 5.27 10.56 4.19
N VAL A 53 4.50 9.67 3.54
CA VAL A 53 3.06 9.47 3.78
C VAL A 53 2.76 8.00 4.02
N GLY A 54 1.71 7.72 4.79
CA GLY A 54 1.34 6.38 5.24
C GLY A 54 1.53 6.21 6.74
N THR A 55 1.52 4.96 7.20
CA THR A 55 1.64 4.62 8.62
C THR A 55 3.10 4.27 8.98
N PRO A 56 3.79 5.00 9.88
CA PRO A 56 5.23 4.89 10.10
C PRO A 56 5.77 3.47 10.32
N LEU A 57 5.06 2.63 11.06
CA LEU A 57 5.46 1.25 11.35
C LEU A 57 5.53 0.36 10.08
N TYR A 58 4.78 0.72 9.04
CA TYR A 58 4.66 -0.03 7.79
C TYR A 58 5.37 0.67 6.62
N MET A 59 6.03 1.80 6.87
CA MET A 59 6.78 2.53 5.84
C MET A 59 8.08 1.80 5.50
N ALA A 60 8.46 1.90 4.23
CA ALA A 60 9.77 1.46 3.78
C ALA A 60 10.90 2.32 4.40
N PRO A 61 12.06 1.74 4.72
CA PRO A 61 13.12 2.43 5.47
C PRO A 61 13.62 3.70 4.77
N GLU A 62 13.69 3.72 3.44
CA GLU A 62 14.11 4.88 2.65
C GLU A 62 13.19 6.11 2.81
N LEU A 63 11.93 5.91 3.21
CA LEU A 63 10.99 6.99 3.50
C LEU A 63 11.14 7.56 4.92
N MET A 64 11.73 6.79 5.83
CA MET A 64 11.96 7.17 7.23
C MET A 64 13.33 7.85 7.44
N ILE A 65 14.30 7.59 6.56
CA ILE A 65 15.69 8.07 6.71
C ILE A 65 15.86 9.56 6.29
N LYS A 66 14.85 10.20 5.69
CA LYS A 66 14.87 11.65 5.37
C LYS A 66 14.48 12.52 6.56
N GLY A 67 15.36 12.58 7.56
CA GLY A 67 15.23 13.47 8.72
C GLY A 67 16.54 14.05 9.24
N LYS A 68 17.65 13.92 8.50
CA LYS A 68 18.94 14.56 8.83
C LYS A 68 19.60 15.09 7.56
N GLY A 69 19.32 16.35 7.27
CA GLY A 69 19.93 17.16 6.22
C GLY A 69 19.47 18.59 6.39
#